data_AF-A0A7C3QQ71-F1
#
_entry.id   AF-A0A7C3QQ71-F1
#
_cell.length_a   1.000
_cell.length_b   1.000
_cell.length_c   1.000
_cell.angle_alpha   90.00
_cell.angle_beta   90.00
_cell.angle_gamma   90.00
#
_symmetry.space_group_name_H-M   'P 1'
#
loop_
_entity.id
_entity.type
_entity.pdbx_description
1 polymer ?
#
loop_
_entity_poly.entity_id
_entity_poly.type
_entity_poly.pdbx_seq_one_letter_code
_entity_poly.pdbx_strand_id
1 'polypeptide(L)'
;MTDSPTLSADRKTFTFSVNGRQQLYTNDKEGKRQAILDGLNAIPTITAAEDTCLPDDAALQVVAAVLYPDGIETEKAYDLARRTAEKACAHLGYGEAVQLGPPLVPFAQRGSYRRKRPPLDPRFVLDELELAGTSSTYPRQEMIHTVLWNKAGIEVYGKRWRDLSPAEQQSIEAQVDEIAQQAGWSRNDNSYFRPLPVDEAAVRSRIGELLRQAKGHPVSVGSVVYQAQLGAYGRGFYANELAPALQTIVAQTLQANNYRPAPEEGEYRPLPVTITETEAGIREKLAGISPVMTQFGPALMLRDVLESVTEDNWNVSTWQAEQLLKDSPVGQLLRQMGYQTETAWLQPYQFRPQKPDHDDARQVILKEVRISSDPDRKLSLARGLPVYTPAVVLDSDNDNIVYLEMVGHKQAVRANWAALAAKKVRWIGGQRVYLDGMKEHVLVRASLPCGWVDYILIHKQASIREMNPEAPFFLLDDGRQPIPPLFYPMLNNCLAVPVLAEWAGYLWENGRARRLITLLNKGEGQGYAAWRVLPAPDEWQKVVQDGLKSNK
;
A
#
# COMPACT_ATOMS: atom_id res chain seq x y z
N MET A 1 59.07 -36.50 -30.82
CA MET A 1 58.21 -37.56 -31.36
C MET A 1 57.32 -38.01 -30.22
N THR A 2 56.02 -37.72 -30.30
CA THR A 2 55.02 -38.26 -29.37
C THR A 2 54.67 -39.67 -29.82
N ASP A 3 54.78 -40.64 -28.91
CA ASP A 3 54.37 -42.02 -29.18
C ASP A 3 52.86 -42.08 -29.42
N SER A 4 52.43 -42.89 -30.40
CA SER A 4 50.99 -43.10 -30.66
C SER A 4 50.31 -43.69 -29.41
N PRO A 5 49.15 -43.18 -29.00
CA PRO A 5 48.47 -43.69 -27.82
C PRO A 5 48.07 -45.15 -28.00
N THR A 6 48.23 -45.95 -26.94
CA THR A 6 47.85 -47.37 -26.94
C THR A 6 46.49 -47.52 -26.28
N LEU A 7 45.49 -47.98 -27.05
CA LEU A 7 44.14 -48.25 -26.54
C LEU A 7 44.13 -49.47 -25.63
N SER A 8 43.39 -49.42 -24.52
CA SER A 8 43.13 -50.59 -23.69
C SER A 8 42.28 -51.62 -24.46
N ALA A 9 42.37 -52.89 -24.07
CA ALA A 9 41.63 -53.98 -24.72
C ALA A 9 40.10 -53.76 -24.70
N ASP A 10 39.58 -53.07 -23.68
CA ASP A 10 38.16 -52.72 -23.54
C ASP A 10 37.76 -51.42 -24.26
N ARG A 11 38.74 -50.71 -24.87
CA ARG A 11 38.61 -49.41 -25.54
C ARG A 11 38.02 -48.28 -24.67
N LYS A 12 37.92 -48.47 -23.35
CA LYS A 12 37.40 -47.44 -22.43
C LYS A 12 38.47 -46.45 -22.01
N THR A 13 39.73 -46.83 -22.13
CA THR A 13 40.88 -45.99 -21.77
C THR A 13 41.95 -46.06 -22.85
N PHE A 14 42.86 -45.10 -22.83
CA PHE A 14 44.07 -45.15 -23.64
C PHE A 14 45.25 -44.61 -22.84
N THR A 15 46.44 -45.13 -23.16
CA THR A 15 47.68 -44.65 -22.55
C THR A 15 48.38 -43.71 -23.51
N PHE A 16 48.78 -42.53 -23.06
CA PHE A 16 49.45 -41.51 -23.86
C PHE A 16 50.73 -41.05 -23.16
N SER A 17 51.82 -40.93 -23.92
CA SER A 17 53.14 -40.57 -23.39
C SER A 17 53.29 -39.05 -23.31
N VAL A 18 53.34 -38.52 -22.10
CA VAL A 18 53.53 -37.09 -21.81
C VAL A 18 54.88 -36.92 -21.12
N ASN A 19 55.83 -36.23 -21.77
CA ASN A 19 57.22 -36.10 -21.29
C ASN A 19 57.91 -37.45 -20.99
N GLY A 20 57.64 -38.48 -21.81
CA GLY A 20 58.20 -39.82 -21.64
C GLY A 20 57.58 -40.63 -20.49
N ARG A 21 56.54 -40.11 -19.82
CA ARG A 21 55.74 -40.84 -18.83
C ARG A 21 54.42 -41.25 -19.44
N GLN A 22 54.10 -42.54 -19.34
CA GLN A 22 52.83 -43.10 -19.77
C GLN A 22 51.73 -42.69 -18.77
N GLN A 23 50.72 -41.95 -19.23
CA GLN A 23 49.56 -41.56 -18.44
C GLN A 23 48.29 -42.20 -19.00
N LEU A 24 47.35 -42.58 -18.12
CA LEU A 24 46.11 -43.25 -18.48
C LEU A 24 44.95 -42.25 -18.53
N TYR A 25 44.23 -42.22 -19.64
CA TYR A 25 43.08 -41.33 -19.87
C TYR A 25 41.83 -42.14 -20.25
N THR A 26 40.65 -41.60 -19.95
CA THR A 26 39.39 -42.15 -20.45
C THR A 26 39.24 -41.85 -21.94
N ASN A 27 38.71 -42.81 -22.71
CA ASN A 27 38.47 -42.68 -24.15
C ASN A 27 37.13 -41.98 -24.46
N ASP A 28 36.72 -41.05 -23.60
CA ASP A 28 35.57 -40.18 -23.79
C ASP A 28 36.03 -38.74 -24.12
N LYS A 29 35.07 -37.82 -24.25
CA LYS A 29 35.35 -36.44 -24.64
C LYS A 29 36.26 -35.72 -23.64
N GLU A 30 36.01 -35.87 -22.35
CA GLU A 30 36.79 -35.18 -21.30
C GLU A 30 38.18 -35.80 -21.14
N GLY A 31 38.31 -37.13 -21.19
CA GLY A 31 39.63 -37.77 -21.12
C GLY A 31 40.51 -37.43 -22.32
N LYS A 32 39.95 -37.39 -23.53
CA LYS A 32 40.68 -36.90 -24.73
C LYS A 32 41.07 -35.43 -24.60
N ARG A 33 40.18 -34.59 -24.07
CA ARG A 33 40.49 -33.18 -23.81
C ARG A 33 41.67 -33.06 -22.83
N GLN A 34 41.65 -33.78 -21.72
CA GLN A 34 42.73 -33.73 -20.73
C GLN A 34 44.06 -34.23 -21.33
N ALA A 35 44.04 -35.34 -22.07
CA ALA A 35 45.22 -35.86 -22.75
C ALA A 35 45.83 -34.86 -23.75
N ILE A 36 45.00 -34.14 -24.50
CA ILE A 36 45.45 -33.06 -25.38
C ILE A 36 46.11 -31.95 -24.57
N LEU A 37 45.50 -31.48 -23.49
CA LEU A 37 46.04 -30.38 -22.68
C LEU A 37 47.37 -30.75 -22.02
N ASP A 38 47.46 -31.95 -21.46
CA ASP A 38 48.70 -32.47 -20.86
C ASP A 38 49.80 -32.64 -21.91
N GLY A 39 49.44 -33.19 -23.07
CA GLY A 39 50.35 -33.34 -24.21
C GLY A 39 50.89 -32.01 -24.72
N LEU A 40 50.03 -31.00 -24.87
CA LEU A 40 50.42 -29.66 -25.30
C LEU A 40 51.34 -28.97 -24.28
N ASN A 41 51.06 -29.11 -22.98
CA ASN A 41 51.92 -28.58 -21.91
C ASN A 41 53.30 -29.24 -21.85
N ALA A 42 53.42 -30.47 -22.36
CA ALA A 42 54.69 -31.19 -22.43
C ALA A 42 55.57 -30.81 -23.63
N ILE A 43 55.03 -30.10 -24.63
CA ILE A 43 55.83 -29.68 -25.79
C ILE A 43 56.87 -28.63 -25.32
N PRO A 44 58.17 -28.83 -25.61
CA PRO A 44 59.18 -27.82 -25.35
C PRO A 44 58.85 -26.52 -26.09
N THR A 45 58.76 -25.42 -25.35
CA THR A 45 58.60 -24.09 -25.91
C THR A 45 59.95 -23.46 -26.22
N ILE A 46 59.96 -22.48 -27.12
CA ILE A 46 61.13 -21.65 -27.39
C ILE A 46 60.83 -20.21 -26.96
N THR A 47 61.88 -19.46 -26.61
CA THR A 47 61.77 -18.01 -26.39
C THR A 47 62.23 -17.29 -27.65
N ALA A 48 61.35 -16.52 -28.29
CA ALA A 48 61.67 -15.71 -29.46
C ALA A 48 61.47 -14.23 -29.10
N ALA A 49 62.57 -13.47 -29.07
CA ALA A 49 62.63 -12.16 -28.42
C ALA A 49 62.22 -12.24 -26.94
N GLU A 50 60.98 -11.87 -26.61
CA GLU A 50 60.42 -11.89 -25.25
C GLU A 50 59.19 -12.83 -25.14
N ASP A 51 58.76 -13.43 -26.26
CA ASP A 51 57.57 -14.27 -26.33
C ASP A 51 57.92 -15.76 -26.13
N THR A 52 57.16 -16.44 -25.27
CA THR A 52 57.19 -17.91 -25.20
C THR A 52 56.38 -18.48 -26.36
N CYS A 53 56.99 -19.30 -27.21
CA CYS A 53 56.39 -19.81 -28.45
C CYS A 53 56.28 -21.33 -28.43
N LEU A 54 55.10 -21.84 -28.78
CA LEU A 54 54.81 -23.26 -28.94
C LEU A 54 54.92 -23.64 -30.43
N PRO A 55 55.72 -24.65 -30.82
CA PRO A 55 55.76 -25.13 -32.20
C PRO A 55 54.38 -25.62 -32.65
N ASP A 56 53.83 -25.03 -33.71
CA ASP A 56 52.45 -25.30 -34.19
C ASP A 56 52.32 -26.72 -34.74
N ASP A 57 53.33 -27.20 -35.47
CA ASP A 57 53.36 -28.57 -36.00
C ASP A 57 53.36 -29.62 -34.87
N ALA A 58 54.09 -29.35 -33.78
CA ALA A 58 54.12 -30.24 -32.63
C ALA A 58 52.77 -30.26 -31.89
N ALA A 59 52.12 -29.11 -31.77
CA ALA A 59 50.78 -29.01 -31.19
C ALA A 59 49.74 -29.78 -32.03
N LEU A 60 49.81 -29.66 -33.35
CA LEU A 60 48.96 -30.41 -34.27
C LEU A 60 49.23 -31.92 -34.17
N GLN A 61 50.48 -32.35 -34.06
CA GLN A 61 50.85 -33.76 -33.89
C GLN A 61 50.28 -34.35 -32.59
N VAL A 62 50.33 -33.63 -31.47
CA VAL A 62 49.71 -34.06 -30.20
C VAL A 62 48.21 -34.29 -30.38
N VAL A 63 47.51 -33.31 -30.95
CA VAL A 63 46.05 -33.38 -31.13
C VAL A 63 45.67 -34.48 -32.12
N ALA A 64 46.42 -34.62 -33.22
CA ALA A 64 46.25 -35.69 -34.19
C ALA A 64 46.43 -37.07 -33.55
N ALA A 65 47.48 -37.26 -32.74
CA ALA A 65 47.76 -38.53 -32.07
C ALA A 65 46.63 -38.93 -31.09
N VAL A 66 46.07 -37.96 -30.35
CA VAL A 66 44.97 -38.24 -29.39
C VAL A 66 43.63 -38.50 -30.09
N LEU A 67 43.30 -37.72 -31.13
CA LEU A 67 42.01 -37.86 -31.82
C LEU A 67 42.00 -39.04 -32.80
N TYR A 68 43.14 -39.33 -33.42
CA TYR A 68 43.31 -40.29 -34.51
C TYR A 68 44.57 -41.16 -34.28
N PRO A 69 44.53 -42.10 -33.30
CA PRO A 69 45.67 -42.94 -32.95
C PRO A 69 46.24 -43.76 -34.11
N ASP A 70 45.37 -44.13 -35.06
CA ASP A 70 45.72 -44.91 -36.26
C ASP A 70 46.22 -44.03 -37.42
N GLY A 71 46.27 -42.70 -37.24
CA GLY A 71 46.62 -41.73 -38.26
C GLY A 71 45.42 -41.01 -38.90
N ILE A 72 45.70 -39.89 -39.56
CA ILE A 72 44.69 -39.08 -40.26
C ILE A 72 44.65 -39.49 -41.74
N GLU A 73 43.55 -40.12 -42.17
CA GLU A 73 43.39 -40.61 -43.56
C GLU A 73 42.54 -39.69 -44.44
N THR A 74 41.83 -38.70 -43.86
CA THR A 74 40.90 -37.83 -44.60
C THR A 74 41.14 -36.36 -44.32
N GLU A 75 40.87 -35.51 -45.31
CA GLU A 75 40.95 -34.05 -45.19
C GLU A 75 40.04 -33.52 -44.07
N LYS A 76 38.83 -34.07 -43.92
CA LYS A 76 37.91 -33.70 -42.83
C LYS A 76 38.49 -33.99 -41.44
N ALA A 77 39.19 -35.11 -41.27
CA ALA A 77 39.85 -35.46 -40.02
C ALA A 77 41.04 -34.53 -39.72
N TYR A 78 41.81 -34.17 -40.74
CA TYR A 78 42.88 -33.17 -40.63
C TYR A 78 42.33 -31.81 -40.19
N ASP A 79 41.26 -31.35 -40.82
CA ASP A 79 40.61 -30.09 -40.48
C ASP A 79 40.06 -30.07 -39.05
N LEU A 80 39.49 -31.19 -38.58
CA LEU A 80 39.02 -31.30 -37.21
C LEU A 80 40.18 -31.27 -36.21
N ALA A 81 41.28 -31.98 -36.51
CA ALA A 81 42.49 -31.95 -35.68
C ALA A 81 43.07 -30.54 -35.61
N ARG A 82 43.17 -29.83 -36.74
CA ARG A 82 43.64 -28.44 -36.79
C ARG A 82 42.78 -27.49 -35.96
N ARG A 83 41.45 -27.51 -36.14
CA ARG A 83 40.53 -26.68 -35.35
C ARG A 83 40.55 -27.03 -33.86
N THR A 84 40.76 -28.31 -33.53
CA THR A 84 40.89 -28.74 -32.13
C THR A 84 42.21 -28.30 -31.53
N ALA A 85 43.31 -28.36 -32.29
CA ALA A 85 44.62 -27.86 -31.88
C ALA A 85 44.59 -26.34 -31.66
N GLU A 86 43.96 -25.59 -32.56
CA GLU A 86 43.72 -24.15 -32.40
C GLU A 86 42.97 -23.83 -31.11
N LYS A 87 41.85 -24.53 -30.85
CA LYS A 87 41.06 -24.35 -29.63
C LYS A 87 41.81 -24.72 -28.36
N ALA A 88 42.55 -25.84 -28.39
CA ALA A 88 43.30 -26.31 -27.23
C ALA A 88 44.53 -25.43 -26.93
N CYS A 89 45.23 -24.96 -27.97
CA CYS A 89 46.30 -23.97 -27.84
C CYS A 89 45.78 -22.64 -27.29
N ALA A 90 44.64 -22.15 -27.81
CA ALA A 90 43.98 -20.95 -27.30
C ALA A 90 43.59 -21.10 -25.82
N HIS A 91 43.12 -22.29 -25.41
CA HIS A 91 42.83 -22.60 -24.00
C HIS A 91 44.07 -22.53 -23.10
N LEU A 92 45.25 -22.87 -23.61
CA LEU A 92 46.53 -22.75 -22.92
C LEU A 92 47.17 -21.35 -23.05
N GLY A 93 46.46 -20.37 -23.63
CA GLY A 93 46.93 -19.01 -23.82
C GLY A 93 47.81 -18.79 -25.05
N TYR A 94 47.93 -19.75 -25.96
CA TYR A 94 48.67 -19.58 -27.21
C TYR A 94 47.78 -19.04 -28.33
N GLY A 95 48.24 -17.99 -29.01
CA GLY A 95 47.50 -17.30 -30.08
C GLY A 95 47.53 -18.00 -31.45
N GLU A 96 47.26 -17.21 -32.48
CA GLU A 96 47.38 -17.63 -33.88
C GLU A 96 48.81 -18.05 -34.24
N ALA A 97 48.90 -18.97 -35.20
CA ALA A 97 50.17 -19.41 -35.74
C ALA A 97 50.85 -18.27 -36.51
N VAL A 98 52.13 -18.03 -36.20
CA VAL A 98 52.99 -17.04 -36.82
C VAL A 98 54.24 -17.74 -37.34
N GLN A 99 54.71 -17.34 -38.52
CA GLN A 99 55.97 -17.83 -39.06
C GLN A 99 57.13 -17.12 -38.36
N LEU A 100 58.00 -17.89 -37.72
CA LEU A 100 59.24 -17.39 -37.13
C LEU A 100 60.43 -17.84 -37.98
N GLY A 101 61.35 -16.91 -38.24
CA GLY A 101 62.61 -17.17 -38.93
C GLY A 101 63.74 -16.30 -38.38
N PRO A 102 64.97 -16.44 -38.91
CA PRO A 102 66.09 -15.60 -38.51
C PRO A 102 65.80 -14.10 -38.73
N PRO A 103 66.23 -13.19 -37.84
CA PRO A 103 67.10 -13.44 -36.67
C PRO A 103 66.37 -13.85 -35.39
N LEU A 104 65.03 -13.91 -35.37
CA LEU A 104 64.25 -14.17 -34.15
C LEU A 104 64.46 -15.59 -33.60
N VAL A 105 64.70 -16.56 -34.48
CA VAL A 105 65.04 -17.95 -34.16
C VAL A 105 66.17 -18.44 -35.07
N PRO A 106 67.03 -19.37 -34.64
CA PRO A 106 68.04 -19.98 -35.51
C PRO A 106 67.40 -20.64 -36.75
N PHE A 107 68.14 -20.72 -37.86
CA PHE A 107 67.63 -21.30 -39.11
C PHE A 107 67.10 -22.74 -38.94
N ALA A 108 67.70 -23.53 -38.03
CA ALA A 108 67.26 -24.89 -37.70
C ALA A 108 65.91 -24.96 -36.95
N GLN A 109 65.46 -23.85 -36.37
CA GLN A 109 64.21 -23.70 -35.64
C GLN A 109 63.20 -22.81 -36.37
N ARG A 110 63.41 -22.49 -37.65
CA ARG A 110 62.41 -21.76 -38.43
C ARG A 110 61.13 -22.59 -38.60
N GLY A 111 59.97 -21.95 -38.59
CA GLY A 111 58.70 -22.66 -38.77
C GLY A 111 57.49 -21.91 -38.23
N SER A 112 56.36 -22.62 -38.18
CA SER A 112 55.10 -22.12 -37.64
C SER A 112 55.10 -22.27 -36.11
N TYR A 113 54.83 -21.19 -35.40
CA TYR A 113 54.77 -21.16 -33.94
C TYR A 113 53.54 -20.40 -33.45
N ARG A 114 53.03 -20.75 -32.28
CA ARG A 114 51.98 -19.99 -31.59
C ARG A 114 52.59 -19.26 -30.42
N ARG A 115 52.41 -17.94 -30.36
CA ARG A 115 52.93 -17.11 -29.25
C ARG A 115 52.02 -17.24 -28.03
N LYS A 116 52.60 -17.47 -26.86
CA LYS A 116 51.89 -17.42 -25.58
C LYS A 116 51.54 -15.97 -25.31
N ARG A 117 50.24 -15.69 -25.22
CA ARG A 117 49.74 -14.39 -24.81
C ARG A 117 49.85 -14.29 -23.29
N PRO A 118 50.16 -13.10 -22.75
CA PRO A 118 50.14 -12.90 -21.31
C PRO A 118 48.71 -13.15 -20.80
N PRO A 119 48.56 -13.72 -19.58
CA PRO A 119 47.25 -13.75 -18.93
C PRO A 119 46.76 -12.32 -18.73
N LEU A 120 45.44 -12.14 -18.70
CA LEU A 120 44.83 -10.85 -18.39
C LEU A 120 45.25 -10.42 -16.97
N ASP A 121 45.82 -9.23 -16.83
CA ASP A 121 46.17 -8.69 -15.52
C ASP A 121 44.89 -8.50 -14.69
N PRO A 122 44.73 -9.16 -13.54
CA PRO A 122 43.56 -8.96 -12.68
C PRO A 122 43.36 -7.51 -12.28
N ARG A 123 44.44 -6.74 -12.07
CA ARG A 123 44.33 -5.33 -11.67
C ARG A 123 43.63 -4.49 -12.72
N PHE A 124 43.91 -4.73 -14.00
CA PHE A 124 43.23 -4.04 -15.09
C PHE A 124 41.71 -4.21 -15.03
N VAL A 125 41.24 -5.45 -14.81
CA VAL A 125 39.80 -5.74 -14.71
C VAL A 125 39.20 -5.10 -13.47
N LEU A 126 39.90 -5.15 -12.34
CA LEU A 126 39.44 -4.55 -11.09
C LEU A 126 39.35 -3.03 -11.19
N ASP A 127 40.37 -2.36 -11.73
CA ASP A 127 40.40 -0.92 -11.93
C ASP A 127 39.25 -0.48 -12.85
N GLU A 128 38.97 -1.23 -13.91
CA GLU A 128 37.84 -0.97 -14.80
C GLU A 128 36.48 -1.18 -14.12
N LEU A 129 36.34 -2.23 -13.30
CA LEU A 129 35.13 -2.46 -12.51
C LEU A 129 34.92 -1.39 -11.42
N GLU A 130 35.98 -0.81 -10.86
CA GLU A 130 35.89 0.30 -9.90
C GLU A 130 35.33 1.58 -10.53
N LEU A 131 35.54 1.77 -11.84
CA LEU A 131 34.96 2.88 -12.60
C LEU A 131 33.48 2.70 -12.95
N ALA A 132 32.87 1.57 -12.60
CA ALA A 132 31.47 1.28 -12.89
C ALA A 132 30.52 2.31 -12.25
N GLY A 133 29.62 2.84 -13.08
CA GLY A 133 28.58 3.75 -12.64
C GLY A 133 27.55 3.06 -11.75
N THR A 134 26.85 3.86 -10.94
CA THR A 134 25.64 3.40 -10.23
C THR A 134 24.46 3.41 -11.18
N SER A 135 23.73 2.30 -11.27
CA SER A 135 22.51 2.20 -12.06
C SER A 135 21.46 3.22 -11.61
N SER A 136 20.69 3.77 -12.55
CA SER A 136 19.55 4.62 -12.21
C SER A 136 18.32 3.80 -11.80
N THR A 137 18.25 2.55 -12.23
CA THR A 137 17.09 1.67 -12.02
C THR A 137 17.23 0.84 -10.75
N TYR A 138 18.40 0.27 -10.51
CA TYR A 138 18.65 -0.66 -9.39
C TYR A 138 19.73 -0.13 -8.44
N PRO A 139 19.69 -0.45 -7.13
CA PRO A 139 20.72 -0.06 -6.17
C PRO A 139 21.98 -0.93 -6.30
N ARG A 140 22.64 -0.86 -7.45
CA ARG A 140 23.85 -1.62 -7.78
C ARG A 140 24.77 -0.81 -8.70
N GLN A 141 26.06 -1.10 -8.63
CA GLN A 141 26.99 -0.69 -9.68
C GLN A 141 26.82 -1.60 -10.89
N GLU A 142 26.93 -1.06 -12.10
CA GLU A 142 26.80 -1.81 -13.35
C GLU A 142 27.92 -1.45 -14.33
N MET A 143 28.49 -2.48 -14.95
CA MET A 143 29.43 -2.38 -16.05
C MET A 143 28.96 -3.26 -17.21
N ILE A 144 28.78 -2.67 -18.40
CA ILE A 144 28.40 -3.43 -19.59
C ILE A 144 29.55 -4.38 -19.95
N HIS A 145 29.27 -5.67 -19.98
CA HIS A 145 30.29 -6.70 -20.14
C HIS A 145 31.07 -6.58 -21.47
N THR A 146 30.43 -6.19 -22.57
CA THR A 146 31.08 -6.01 -23.88
C THR A 146 32.07 -4.84 -23.90
N VAL A 147 31.85 -3.82 -23.06
CA VAL A 147 32.81 -2.72 -22.88
C VAL A 147 34.07 -3.25 -22.20
N LEU A 148 33.89 -4.01 -21.11
CA LEU A 148 34.98 -4.62 -20.36
C LEU A 148 35.75 -5.64 -21.20
N TRP A 149 35.05 -6.51 -21.93
CA TRP A 149 35.66 -7.49 -22.84
C TRP A 149 36.39 -6.83 -24.00
N ASN A 150 35.86 -5.74 -24.56
CA ASN A 150 36.56 -5.01 -25.62
C ASN A 150 37.84 -4.37 -25.10
N LYS A 151 37.83 -3.81 -23.89
CA LYS A 151 39.02 -3.27 -23.23
C LYS A 151 40.05 -4.37 -22.95
N ALA A 152 39.62 -5.50 -22.38
CA ALA A 152 40.48 -6.65 -22.13
C ALA A 152 41.04 -7.27 -23.43
N GLY A 153 40.25 -7.29 -24.51
CA GLY A 153 40.70 -7.74 -25.82
C GLY A 153 41.79 -6.84 -26.41
N ILE A 154 41.68 -5.53 -26.24
CA ILE A 154 42.72 -4.58 -26.66
C ILE A 154 43.97 -4.77 -25.81
N GLU A 155 43.83 -4.94 -24.50
CA GLU A 155 44.96 -5.13 -23.58
C GLU A 155 45.75 -6.41 -23.89
N VAL A 156 45.08 -7.54 -24.07
CA VAL A 156 45.75 -8.85 -24.25
C VAL A 156 46.16 -9.11 -25.70
N TYR A 157 45.32 -8.71 -26.66
CA TYR A 157 45.49 -9.07 -28.08
C TYR A 157 45.75 -7.88 -29.00
N GLY A 158 45.62 -6.63 -28.53
CA GLY A 158 45.68 -5.44 -29.37
C GLY A 158 44.52 -5.32 -30.37
N LYS A 159 43.44 -6.09 -30.18
CA LYS A 159 42.30 -6.21 -31.10
C LYS A 159 41.00 -5.82 -30.38
N ARG A 160 40.03 -5.27 -31.12
CA ARG A 160 38.68 -5.03 -30.56
C ARG A 160 37.93 -6.35 -30.40
N TRP A 161 36.94 -6.37 -29.50
CA TRP A 161 36.14 -7.56 -29.21
C TRP A 161 35.59 -8.27 -30.46
N ARG A 162 35.03 -7.50 -31.40
CA ARG A 162 34.44 -8.01 -32.65
C ARG A 162 35.47 -8.58 -33.64
N ASP A 163 36.74 -8.24 -33.46
CA ASP A 163 37.84 -8.64 -34.33
C ASP A 163 38.62 -9.83 -33.73
N LEU A 164 38.24 -10.28 -32.53
CA LEU A 164 38.75 -11.51 -31.90
C LEU A 164 38.08 -12.74 -32.50
N SER A 165 38.85 -13.83 -32.62
CA SER A 165 38.31 -15.14 -32.93
C SER A 165 37.41 -15.66 -31.80
N PRO A 166 36.47 -16.58 -32.05
CA PRO A 166 35.61 -17.14 -31.01
C PRO A 166 36.37 -17.77 -29.83
N ALA A 167 37.57 -18.31 -30.06
CA ALA A 167 38.39 -18.89 -29.01
C ALA A 167 39.05 -17.81 -28.13
N GLU A 168 39.50 -16.71 -28.73
CA GLU A 168 40.04 -15.56 -27.99
C GLU A 168 38.93 -14.88 -27.17
N GLN A 169 37.73 -14.73 -27.74
CA GLN A 169 36.56 -14.22 -27.01
C GLN A 169 36.26 -15.08 -25.78
N GLN A 170 36.16 -16.40 -25.97
CA GLN A 170 35.89 -17.33 -24.87
C GLN A 170 36.96 -17.26 -23.76
N SER A 171 38.23 -17.06 -24.13
CA SER A 171 39.33 -16.93 -23.17
C SER A 171 39.24 -15.65 -22.33
N ILE A 172 38.96 -14.51 -22.98
CA ILE A 172 38.76 -13.23 -22.29
C ILE A 172 37.52 -13.29 -21.40
N GLU A 173 36.40 -13.81 -21.90
CA GLU A 173 35.17 -13.98 -21.12
C GLU A 173 35.42 -14.79 -19.85
N ALA A 174 36.08 -15.96 -19.97
CA ALA A 174 36.36 -16.80 -18.82
C ALA A 174 37.26 -16.12 -17.77
N GLN A 175 38.32 -15.44 -18.21
CA GLN A 175 39.24 -14.73 -17.32
C GLN A 175 38.55 -13.54 -16.62
N VAL A 176 37.82 -12.72 -17.38
CA VAL A 176 37.08 -11.57 -16.83
C VAL A 176 36.00 -12.04 -15.86
N ASP A 177 35.24 -13.08 -16.20
CA ASP A 177 34.21 -13.65 -15.33
C ASP A 177 34.80 -14.14 -14.01
N GLU A 178 35.92 -14.86 -14.06
CA GLU A 178 36.60 -15.37 -12.86
C GLU A 178 37.07 -14.22 -11.97
N ILE A 179 37.76 -13.23 -12.53
CA ILE A 179 38.26 -12.07 -11.78
C ILE A 179 37.10 -11.26 -11.17
N ALA A 180 36.05 -10.99 -11.97
CA ALA A 180 34.87 -10.26 -11.52
C ALA A 180 34.16 -11.02 -10.38
N GLN A 181 33.98 -12.33 -10.52
CA GLN A 181 33.35 -13.17 -9.50
C GLN A 181 34.14 -13.16 -8.19
N GLN A 182 35.48 -13.28 -8.25
CA GLN A 182 36.36 -13.21 -7.08
C GLN A 182 36.27 -11.84 -6.37
N ALA A 183 35.99 -10.77 -7.12
CA ALA A 183 35.77 -9.43 -6.59
C ALA A 183 34.32 -9.16 -6.11
N GLY A 184 33.45 -10.18 -6.11
CA GLY A 184 32.07 -10.07 -5.64
C GLY A 184 31.10 -9.46 -6.67
N TRP A 185 31.48 -9.41 -7.94
CA TRP A 185 30.59 -9.06 -9.04
C TRP A 185 29.83 -10.29 -9.52
N SER A 186 28.58 -10.08 -9.92
CA SER A 186 27.74 -11.09 -10.57
C SER A 186 27.51 -10.70 -12.03
N ARG A 187 27.36 -11.68 -12.93
CA ARG A 187 27.07 -11.46 -14.35
C ARG A 187 25.59 -11.73 -14.62
N ASN A 188 24.94 -10.85 -15.39
CA ASN A 188 23.67 -11.12 -16.07
C ASN A 188 23.90 -11.13 -17.60
N ASP A 189 22.82 -11.19 -18.38
CA ASP A 189 22.89 -11.27 -19.85
C ASP A 189 23.73 -10.17 -20.51
N ASN A 190 23.77 -8.96 -19.94
CA ASN A 190 24.36 -7.77 -20.57
C ASN A 190 25.38 -7.01 -19.69
N SER A 191 25.49 -7.31 -18.41
CA SER A 191 26.35 -6.56 -17.49
C SER A 191 26.89 -7.39 -16.34
N TYR A 192 28.05 -6.94 -15.85
CA TYR A 192 28.50 -7.22 -14.49
C TYR A 192 27.84 -6.24 -13.54
N PHE A 193 27.40 -6.73 -12.39
CA PHE A 193 26.78 -5.90 -11.36
C PHE A 193 27.25 -6.26 -9.95
N ARG A 194 27.28 -5.26 -9.08
CA ARG A 194 27.62 -5.41 -7.65
C ARG A 194 26.61 -4.62 -6.81
N PRO A 195 25.86 -5.25 -5.89
CA PRO A 195 24.93 -4.55 -5.01
C PRO A 195 25.63 -3.45 -4.21
N LEU A 196 24.94 -2.32 -4.02
CA LEU A 196 25.44 -1.26 -3.13
C LEU A 196 25.31 -1.70 -1.66
N PRO A 197 26.25 -1.28 -0.79
CA PRO A 197 26.11 -1.48 0.65
C PRO A 197 24.88 -0.71 1.17
N VAL A 198 24.21 -1.26 2.18
CA VAL A 198 23.01 -0.68 2.81
C VAL A 198 23.41 0.01 4.11
N ASP A 199 23.13 1.31 4.24
CA ASP A 199 23.20 2.01 5.52
C ASP A 199 21.89 1.84 6.31
N GLU A 200 21.81 0.80 7.15
CA GLU A 200 20.59 0.49 7.90
C GLU A 200 20.18 1.61 8.87
N ALA A 201 21.15 2.30 9.48
CA ALA A 201 20.88 3.35 10.45
C ALA A 201 20.24 4.57 9.79
N ALA A 202 20.77 4.96 8.63
CA ALA A 202 20.19 6.05 7.84
C ALA A 202 18.80 5.71 7.32
N VAL A 203 18.53 4.46 6.91
CA VAL A 203 17.19 3.98 6.53
C VAL A 203 16.20 4.17 7.68
N ARG A 204 16.54 3.65 8.87
CA ARG A 204 15.67 3.74 10.06
C ARG A 204 15.39 5.19 10.43
N SER A 205 16.41 6.05 10.38
CA SER A 205 16.28 7.48 10.67
C SER A 205 15.34 8.18 9.68
N ARG A 206 15.51 7.95 8.37
CA ARG A 206 14.68 8.57 7.32
C ARG A 206 13.23 8.13 7.39
N ILE A 207 12.98 6.83 7.56
CA ILE A 207 11.62 6.31 7.71
C ILE A 207 11.00 6.85 9.01
N GLY A 208 11.72 6.83 10.13
CA GLY A 208 11.22 7.39 11.39
C GLY A 208 10.86 8.87 11.30
N GLU A 209 11.64 9.66 10.57
CA GLU A 209 11.32 11.06 10.29
C GLU A 209 10.05 11.21 9.43
N LEU A 210 9.92 10.43 8.35
CA LEU A 210 8.72 10.39 7.53
C LEU A 210 7.46 10.08 8.37
N LEU A 211 7.52 9.06 9.23
CA LEU A 211 6.39 8.67 10.08
C LEU A 211 6.06 9.75 11.13
N ARG A 212 7.06 10.42 11.69
CA ARG A 212 6.86 11.55 12.61
C ARG A 212 6.18 12.72 11.92
N GLN A 213 6.58 13.04 10.69
CA GLN A 213 5.95 14.08 9.86
C GLN A 213 4.52 13.71 9.47
N ALA A 214 4.26 12.43 9.21
CA ALA A 214 2.92 11.92 8.93
C ALA A 214 1.98 12.02 10.14
N LYS A 215 2.49 12.23 11.36
CA LYS A 215 1.70 12.40 12.60
C LYS A 215 0.63 11.31 12.77
N GLY A 216 0.98 10.06 12.42
CA GLY A 216 0.07 8.92 12.51
C GLY A 216 -1.04 8.91 11.44
N HIS A 217 -0.85 9.55 10.29
CA HIS A 217 -1.63 9.31 9.08
C HIS A 217 -1.02 8.17 8.23
N PRO A 218 -1.80 7.50 7.37
CA PRO A 218 -1.27 6.58 6.38
C PRO A 218 -0.17 7.21 5.52
N VAL A 219 0.85 6.42 5.17
CA VAL A 219 1.95 6.86 4.30
C VAL A 219 2.00 5.97 3.06
N SER A 220 2.18 6.58 1.89
CA SER A 220 2.21 5.82 0.64
C SER A 220 3.43 4.88 0.57
N VAL A 221 3.26 3.72 -0.08
CA VAL A 221 4.37 2.79 -0.33
C VAL A 221 5.51 3.49 -1.07
N GLY A 222 5.19 4.32 -2.08
CA GLY A 222 6.19 5.07 -2.85
C GLY A 222 7.05 6.00 -1.98
N SER A 223 6.43 6.73 -1.04
CA SER A 223 7.16 7.59 -0.10
C SER A 223 8.10 6.78 0.80
N VAL A 224 7.64 5.65 1.33
CA VAL A 224 8.46 4.78 2.18
C VAL A 224 9.61 4.17 1.39
N VAL A 225 9.35 3.66 0.17
CA VAL A 225 10.39 3.10 -0.72
C VAL A 225 11.44 4.15 -1.05
N TYR A 226 11.02 5.35 -1.44
CA TYR A 226 11.93 6.44 -1.78
C TYR A 226 12.79 6.86 -0.58
N GLN A 227 12.20 7.03 0.60
CA GLN A 227 12.97 7.37 1.82
C GLN A 227 13.89 6.23 2.26
N ALA A 228 13.48 4.97 2.10
CA ALA A 228 14.32 3.82 2.36
C ALA A 228 15.53 3.79 1.43
N GLN A 229 15.35 4.07 0.13
CA GLN A 229 16.45 4.15 -0.83
C GLN A 229 17.39 5.33 -0.55
N LEU A 230 16.83 6.52 -0.26
CA LEU A 230 17.62 7.68 0.14
C LEU A 230 18.45 7.42 1.39
N GLY A 231 17.87 6.73 2.38
CA GLY A 231 18.58 6.31 3.59
C GLY A 231 19.67 5.29 3.28
N ALA A 232 19.33 4.22 2.55
CA ALA A 232 20.25 3.12 2.30
C ALA A 232 21.45 3.50 1.43
N TYR A 233 21.23 4.36 0.43
CA TYR A 233 22.17 4.56 -0.67
C TYR A 233 22.48 6.03 -0.97
N GLY A 234 21.90 6.97 -0.22
CA GLY A 234 22.06 8.42 -0.46
C GLY A 234 21.32 8.96 -1.69
N ARG A 235 20.57 8.11 -2.43
CA ARG A 235 19.80 8.48 -3.63
C ARG A 235 18.60 7.56 -3.86
N GLY A 236 17.62 8.04 -4.61
CA GLY A 236 16.49 7.23 -5.09
C GLY A 236 16.79 6.47 -6.39
N PHE A 237 16.04 5.41 -6.64
CA PHE A 237 16.11 4.56 -7.83
C PHE A 237 14.71 4.35 -8.42
N TYR A 238 14.63 4.02 -9.72
CA TYR A 238 13.34 3.80 -10.39
C TYR A 238 12.67 2.46 -10.05
N ALA A 239 13.41 1.49 -9.51
CA ALA A 239 12.81 0.26 -9.01
C ALA A 239 11.92 0.58 -7.79
N ASN A 240 10.64 0.24 -7.90
CA ASN A 240 9.69 0.34 -6.79
C ASN A 240 9.84 -0.81 -5.79
N GLU A 241 10.65 -1.82 -6.13
CA GLU A 241 10.90 -2.99 -5.28
C GLU A 241 12.16 -2.78 -4.44
N LEU A 242 12.02 -2.97 -3.13
CA LEU A 242 13.14 -2.97 -2.21
C LEU A 242 13.81 -4.35 -2.18
N ALA A 243 15.13 -4.38 -2.04
CA ALA A 243 15.84 -5.63 -1.78
C ALA A 243 15.32 -6.30 -0.48
N PRO A 244 15.33 -7.65 -0.35
CA PRO A 244 14.76 -8.34 0.81
C PRO A 244 15.30 -7.88 2.18
N ALA A 245 16.60 -7.57 2.25
CA ALA A 245 17.20 -7.01 3.47
C ALA A 245 16.60 -5.64 3.82
N LEU A 246 16.41 -4.77 2.83
CA LEU A 246 15.84 -3.44 3.03
C LEU A 246 14.34 -3.50 3.36
N GLN A 247 13.59 -4.45 2.77
CA GLN A 247 12.19 -4.73 3.16
C GLN A 247 12.09 -5.09 4.64
N THR A 248 13.01 -5.93 5.14
CA THR A 248 13.04 -6.34 6.55
C THR A 248 13.27 -5.14 7.48
N ILE A 249 14.21 -4.25 7.13
CA ILE A 249 14.48 -3.02 7.90
C ILE A 249 13.26 -2.10 7.91
N VAL A 250 12.61 -1.92 6.76
CA VAL A 250 11.39 -1.10 6.63
C VAL A 250 10.27 -1.66 7.49
N ALA A 251 9.98 -2.96 7.39
CA ALA A 251 8.93 -3.61 8.19
C ALA A 251 9.18 -3.46 9.70
N GLN A 252 10.40 -3.69 10.17
CA GLN A 252 10.77 -3.50 11.57
C GLN A 252 10.62 -2.04 12.02
N THR A 253 11.00 -1.09 11.16
CA THR A 253 10.92 0.34 11.48
C THR A 253 9.47 0.81 11.55
N LEU A 254 8.61 0.35 10.63
CA LEU A 254 7.18 0.60 10.67
C LEU A 254 6.56 0.07 11.96
N GLN A 255 6.85 -1.19 12.30
CA GLN A 255 6.32 -1.80 13.52
C GLN A 255 6.78 -1.07 14.78
N ALA A 256 8.06 -0.66 14.85
CA ALA A 256 8.59 0.13 15.97
C ALA A 256 7.96 1.51 16.11
N ASN A 257 7.31 2.03 15.06
CA ASN A 257 6.60 3.30 15.06
C ASN A 257 5.07 3.12 15.07
N ASN A 258 4.57 1.94 15.46
CA ASN A 258 3.14 1.60 15.50
C ASN A 258 2.44 1.66 14.14
N TYR A 259 3.11 1.24 13.06
CA TYR A 259 2.51 1.01 11.74
C TYR A 259 2.45 -0.48 11.41
N ARG A 260 1.49 -0.86 10.55
CA ARG A 260 1.45 -2.21 9.96
C ARG A 260 2.68 -2.43 9.08
N PRO A 261 3.37 -3.58 9.19
CA PRO A 261 4.57 -3.86 8.39
C PRO A 261 4.24 -4.20 6.93
N ALA A 262 3.00 -4.61 6.63
CA ALA A 262 2.53 -4.88 5.28
C ALA A 262 1.59 -3.75 4.82
N PRO A 263 1.73 -3.27 3.57
CA PRO A 263 0.87 -2.22 3.05
C PRO A 263 -0.52 -2.77 2.68
N GLU A 264 -1.52 -1.90 2.76
CA GLU A 264 -2.90 -2.15 2.37
C GLU A 264 -3.33 -1.03 1.42
N GLU A 265 -3.87 -1.37 0.25
CA GLU A 265 -4.31 -0.40 -0.77
C GLU A 265 -3.23 0.61 -1.20
N GLY A 266 -1.95 0.21 -1.16
CA GLY A 266 -0.82 1.06 -1.54
C GLY A 266 -0.29 1.98 -0.44
N GLU A 267 -0.73 1.78 0.81
CA GLU A 267 -0.33 2.59 1.96
C GLU A 267 0.08 1.72 3.16
N TYR A 268 1.03 2.22 3.94
CA TYR A 268 1.28 1.72 5.28
C TYR A 268 0.41 2.50 6.27
N ARG A 269 -0.45 1.77 6.99
CA ARG A 269 -1.40 2.34 7.94
C ARG A 269 -0.90 2.23 9.38
N PRO A 270 -1.17 3.21 10.24
CA PRO A 270 -0.98 3.07 11.68
C PRO A 270 -1.73 1.86 12.23
N LEU A 271 -1.22 1.25 13.28
CA LEU A 271 -1.94 0.21 14.02
C LEU A 271 -3.19 0.83 14.67
N PRO A 272 -4.34 0.13 14.61
CA PRO A 272 -5.54 0.57 15.33
C PRO A 272 -5.26 0.72 16.82
N VAL A 273 -5.95 1.67 17.46
CA VAL A 273 -5.92 1.83 18.91
C VAL A 273 -6.53 0.57 19.53
N THR A 274 -5.78 -0.07 20.42
CA THR A 274 -6.27 -1.25 21.14
C THR A 274 -7.04 -0.77 22.37
N ILE A 275 -8.29 -1.22 22.50
CA ILE A 275 -9.10 -1.00 23.69
C ILE A 275 -9.16 -2.31 24.46
N THR A 276 -8.64 -2.31 25.68
CA THR A 276 -8.61 -3.45 26.61
C THR A 276 -9.89 -3.55 27.44
N GLU A 277 -10.63 -2.44 27.55
CA GLU A 277 -11.84 -2.32 28.34
C GLU A 277 -13.02 -3.13 27.76
N THR A 278 -13.86 -3.66 28.64
CA THR A 278 -15.10 -4.35 28.23
C THR A 278 -16.13 -3.36 27.68
N GLU A 279 -17.07 -3.79 26.83
CA GLU A 279 -18.12 -2.89 26.31
C GLU A 279 -18.89 -2.19 27.44
N ALA A 280 -19.19 -2.90 28.54
CA ALA A 280 -19.84 -2.33 29.72
C ALA A 280 -18.99 -1.25 30.41
N GLY A 281 -17.68 -1.51 30.57
CA GLY A 281 -16.74 -0.55 31.13
C GLY A 281 -16.57 0.69 30.24
N ILE A 282 -16.48 0.52 28.92
CA ILE A 282 -16.43 1.64 27.97
C ILE A 282 -17.70 2.50 28.10
N ARG A 283 -18.88 1.86 28.15
CA ARG A 283 -20.16 2.57 28.29
C ARG A 283 -20.22 3.37 29.58
N GLU A 284 -19.79 2.80 30.70
CA GLU A 284 -19.75 3.49 32.00
C GLU A 284 -18.83 4.72 31.94
N LYS A 285 -17.61 4.55 31.40
CA LYS A 285 -16.63 5.64 31.25
C LYS A 285 -17.15 6.75 30.35
N LEU A 286 -17.73 6.42 29.19
CA LEU A 286 -18.33 7.40 28.28
C LEU A 286 -19.52 8.13 28.93
N ALA A 287 -20.36 7.45 29.70
CA ALA A 287 -21.48 8.05 30.42
C ALA A 287 -21.03 9.01 31.54
N GLY A 288 -19.83 8.82 32.08
CA GLY A 288 -19.21 9.71 33.06
C GLY A 288 -18.67 11.02 32.48
N ILE A 289 -18.54 11.15 31.15
CA ILE A 289 -18.05 12.37 30.51
C ILE A 289 -19.14 13.45 30.54
N SER A 290 -18.85 14.57 31.18
CA SER A 290 -19.75 15.73 31.21
C SER A 290 -19.82 16.40 29.84
N PRO A 291 -21.00 16.49 29.19
CA PRO A 291 -21.12 17.16 27.90
C PRO A 291 -20.84 18.66 28.02
N VAL A 292 -20.12 19.20 27.04
CA VAL A 292 -19.94 20.65 26.87
C VAL A 292 -21.08 21.21 26.02
N MET A 293 -21.59 22.38 26.39
CA MET A 293 -22.60 23.07 25.58
C MET A 293 -21.92 23.90 24.50
N THR A 294 -22.45 23.81 23.28
CA THR A 294 -21.99 24.58 22.12
C THR A 294 -23.17 25.31 21.48
N GLN A 295 -22.91 26.21 20.54
CA GLN A 295 -23.96 26.82 19.72
C GLN A 295 -24.73 25.81 18.87
N PHE A 296 -24.18 24.60 18.68
CA PHE A 296 -24.78 23.50 17.95
C PHE A 296 -25.42 22.45 18.87
N GLY A 297 -25.50 22.71 20.17
CA GLY A 297 -26.03 21.78 21.17
C GLY A 297 -24.95 21.10 22.01
N PRO A 298 -25.31 20.04 22.77
CA PRO A 298 -24.36 19.29 23.58
C PRO A 298 -23.32 18.57 22.72
N ALA A 299 -22.09 18.48 23.22
CA ALA A 299 -21.00 17.78 22.58
C ALA A 299 -20.09 17.11 23.63
N LEU A 300 -19.35 16.07 23.24
CA LEU A 300 -18.22 15.56 24.02
C LEU A 300 -16.93 16.12 23.44
N MET A 301 -15.98 16.46 24.29
CA MET A 301 -14.63 16.78 23.81
C MET A 301 -13.97 15.48 23.33
N LEU A 302 -13.36 15.49 22.14
CA LEU A 302 -12.70 14.29 21.62
C LEU A 302 -11.61 13.80 22.57
N ARG A 303 -10.85 14.74 23.14
CA ARG A 303 -9.80 14.47 24.12
C ARG A 303 -10.33 13.67 25.31
N ASP A 304 -11.42 14.11 25.93
CA ASP A 304 -12.00 13.46 27.12
C ASP A 304 -12.56 12.07 26.77
N VAL A 305 -13.06 11.89 25.54
CA VAL A 305 -13.48 10.58 25.04
C VAL A 305 -12.28 9.65 24.91
N LEU A 306 -11.18 10.11 24.30
CA LEU A 306 -9.97 9.31 24.15
C LEU A 306 -9.35 8.97 25.52
N GLU A 307 -9.15 9.97 26.38
CA GLU A 307 -8.58 9.80 27.73
C GLU A 307 -9.41 8.85 28.61
N SER A 308 -10.72 8.75 28.40
CA SER A 308 -11.55 7.82 29.16
C SER A 308 -11.45 6.38 28.65
N VAL A 309 -11.26 6.14 27.35
CA VAL A 309 -11.30 4.79 26.77
C VAL A 309 -9.91 4.19 26.50
N THR A 310 -8.84 4.99 26.54
CA THR A 310 -7.47 4.53 26.38
C THR A 310 -6.70 4.62 27.70
N GLU A 311 -6.14 3.50 28.17
CA GLU A 311 -5.49 3.39 29.50
C GLU A 311 -4.17 4.16 29.62
N ASP A 312 -3.50 4.44 28.50
CA ASP A 312 -2.23 5.16 28.47
C ASP A 312 -2.41 6.53 27.80
N ASN A 313 -1.62 7.52 28.23
CA ASN A 313 -1.43 8.84 27.61
C ASN A 313 -0.85 8.75 26.18
N TRP A 314 -1.46 7.93 25.31
CA TRP A 314 -1.02 7.72 23.96
C TRP A 314 -1.35 8.95 23.12
N ASN A 315 -0.36 9.35 22.33
CA ASN A 315 -0.53 10.29 21.24
C ASN A 315 -1.35 9.61 20.13
N VAL A 316 -2.65 9.42 20.37
CA VAL A 316 -3.59 8.94 19.35
C VAL A 316 -3.63 10.00 18.25
N SER A 317 -3.26 9.62 17.03
CA SER A 317 -3.34 10.54 15.90
C SER A 317 -4.79 10.88 15.56
N THR A 318 -5.00 11.98 14.84
CA THR A 318 -6.33 12.34 14.33
C THR A 318 -6.93 11.21 13.49
N TRP A 319 -6.14 10.59 12.61
CA TRP A 319 -6.60 9.44 11.82
C TRP A 319 -6.98 8.24 12.69
N GLN A 320 -6.17 7.89 13.70
CA GLN A 320 -6.49 6.80 14.62
C GLN A 320 -7.76 7.07 15.42
N ALA A 321 -7.96 8.31 15.88
CA ALA A 321 -9.18 8.72 16.56
C ALA A 321 -10.40 8.59 15.65
N GLU A 322 -10.30 9.02 14.38
CA GLU A 322 -11.37 8.84 13.39
C GLU A 322 -11.71 7.36 13.17
N GLN A 323 -10.70 6.49 13.02
CA GLN A 323 -10.94 5.04 12.90
C GLN A 323 -11.59 4.45 14.17
N LEU A 324 -11.16 4.90 15.35
CA LEU A 324 -11.75 4.50 16.62
C LEU A 324 -13.24 4.87 16.67
N LEU A 325 -13.61 6.07 16.24
CA LEU A 325 -15.00 6.51 16.23
C LEU A 325 -15.84 5.85 15.15
N LYS A 326 -15.24 5.48 14.02
CA LYS A 326 -15.97 4.92 12.88
C LYS A 326 -16.26 3.42 13.05
N ASP A 327 -15.22 2.65 13.37
CA ASP A 327 -15.22 1.19 13.20
C ASP A 327 -15.02 0.41 14.52
N SER A 328 -14.89 1.09 15.67
CA SER A 328 -14.70 0.43 16.97
C SER A 328 -15.97 0.37 17.84
N PRO A 329 -15.96 -0.44 18.93
CA PRO A 329 -17.03 -0.45 19.93
C PRO A 329 -17.32 0.93 20.54
N VAL A 330 -16.31 1.81 20.66
CA VAL A 330 -16.50 3.18 21.17
C VAL A 330 -17.44 3.96 20.26
N GLY A 331 -17.23 3.87 18.95
CA GLY A 331 -18.10 4.49 17.95
C GLY A 331 -19.53 3.99 18.01
N GLN A 332 -19.71 2.67 18.19
CA GLN A 332 -21.04 2.07 18.34
C GLN A 332 -21.75 2.56 19.61
N LEU A 333 -21.05 2.57 20.75
CA LEU A 333 -21.59 3.05 22.03
C LEU A 333 -21.92 4.54 21.98
N LEU A 334 -21.09 5.37 21.35
CA LEU A 334 -21.39 6.79 21.16
C LEU A 334 -22.67 6.98 20.33
N ARG A 335 -22.88 6.20 19.26
CA ARG A 335 -24.13 6.23 18.49
C ARG A 335 -25.34 5.80 19.32
N GLN A 336 -25.19 4.78 20.17
CA GLN A 336 -26.24 4.35 21.11
C GLN A 336 -26.59 5.44 22.12
N MET A 337 -25.61 6.25 22.51
CA MET A 337 -25.79 7.41 23.39
C MET A 337 -26.30 8.66 22.65
N GLY A 338 -26.53 8.56 21.33
CA GLY A 338 -27.06 9.66 20.50
C GLY A 338 -26.00 10.67 20.05
N TYR A 339 -24.72 10.29 20.03
CA TYR A 339 -23.63 11.11 19.48
C TYR A 339 -23.29 10.70 18.04
N GLN A 340 -22.77 11.66 17.29
CA GLN A 340 -22.19 11.43 15.98
C GLN A 340 -20.87 10.65 16.11
N THR A 341 -20.39 10.09 15.01
CA THR A 341 -19.05 9.43 14.94
C THR A 341 -18.04 10.27 14.15
N GLU A 342 -18.50 11.39 13.60
CA GLU A 342 -17.66 12.40 12.96
C GLU A 342 -17.26 13.45 13.99
N THR A 343 -16.04 13.98 13.84
CA THR A 343 -15.53 15.05 14.70
C THR A 343 -15.73 16.41 14.03
N ALA A 344 -16.08 17.43 14.82
CA ALA A 344 -16.14 18.81 14.38
C ALA A 344 -15.06 19.64 15.09
N TRP A 345 -14.40 20.55 14.36
CA TRP A 345 -13.53 21.55 14.97
C TRP A 345 -14.34 22.78 15.36
N LEU A 346 -14.32 23.13 16.64
CA LEU A 346 -15.00 24.31 17.17
C LEU A 346 -14.02 25.34 17.72
N GLN A 347 -14.29 26.60 17.39
CA GLN A 347 -13.59 27.78 17.92
C GLN A 347 -14.10 28.12 19.33
N PRO A 348 -13.30 28.78 20.18
CA PRO A 348 -13.66 29.12 21.56
C PRO A 348 -15.01 29.85 21.72
N TYR A 349 -15.31 30.78 20.80
CA TYR A 349 -16.56 31.56 20.79
C TYR A 349 -17.82 30.74 20.48
N GLN A 350 -17.66 29.50 19.99
CA GLN A 350 -18.78 28.59 19.66
C GLN A 350 -19.21 27.74 20.87
N PHE A 351 -18.50 27.80 22.00
CA PHE A 351 -18.85 27.14 23.26
C PHE A 351 -19.79 28.01 24.12
N ARG A 352 -20.51 27.38 25.05
CA ARG A 352 -21.40 28.03 26.01
C ARG A 352 -21.13 27.52 27.44
N PRO A 353 -20.62 28.35 28.37
CA PRO A 353 -20.14 29.71 28.15
C PRO A 353 -18.99 29.74 27.14
N GLN A 354 -18.78 30.89 26.51
CA GLN A 354 -17.66 31.07 25.58
C GLN A 354 -16.35 30.76 26.30
N LYS A 355 -15.49 29.98 25.67
CA LYS A 355 -14.15 29.73 26.17
C LYS A 355 -13.26 30.94 25.86
N PRO A 356 -12.18 31.19 26.64
CA PRO A 356 -11.26 32.30 26.38
C PRO A 356 -10.69 32.23 24.97
N ASP A 357 -10.56 33.38 24.29
CA ASP A 357 -10.08 33.46 22.89
C ASP A 357 -8.65 32.95 22.66
N HIS A 358 -7.89 32.70 23.74
CA HIS A 358 -6.56 32.10 23.68
C HIS A 358 -6.57 30.57 23.57
N ASP A 359 -7.74 29.92 23.67
CA ASP A 359 -7.84 28.48 23.42
C ASP A 359 -7.75 28.19 21.92
N ASP A 360 -6.92 27.22 21.53
CA ASP A 360 -6.95 26.68 20.17
C ASP A 360 -8.31 26.04 19.87
N ALA A 361 -8.64 25.95 18.59
CA ALA A 361 -9.80 25.18 18.14
C ALA A 361 -9.75 23.76 18.73
N ARG A 362 -10.91 23.25 19.15
CA ARG A 362 -11.02 21.94 19.82
C ARG A 362 -11.86 21.00 18.98
N GLN A 363 -11.43 19.74 18.87
CA GLN A 363 -12.24 18.68 18.29
C GLN A 363 -13.31 18.22 19.28
N VAL A 364 -14.54 18.12 18.80
CA VAL A 364 -15.69 17.65 19.56
C VAL A 364 -16.47 16.60 18.78
N ILE A 365 -17.23 15.80 19.51
CA ILE A 365 -18.21 14.86 18.99
C ILE A 365 -19.58 15.41 19.34
N LEU A 366 -20.31 15.88 18.32
CA LEU A 366 -21.62 16.51 18.52
C LEU A 366 -22.69 15.47 18.85
N LYS A 367 -23.65 15.84 19.69
CA LYS A 367 -24.90 15.09 19.80
C LYS A 367 -25.62 15.13 18.44
N GLU A 368 -26.13 13.99 18.00
CA GLU A 368 -26.76 13.85 16.70
C GLU A 368 -28.05 14.66 16.60
N VAL A 369 -28.85 14.63 17.68
CA VAL A 369 -30.05 15.44 17.84
C VAL A 369 -29.69 16.78 18.46
N ARG A 370 -29.92 17.87 17.72
CA ARG A 370 -29.52 19.24 18.06
C ARG A 370 -30.76 20.12 18.11
N ILE A 371 -31.38 20.12 19.29
CA ILE A 371 -32.61 20.88 19.52
C ILE A 371 -32.24 22.26 20.05
N SER A 372 -32.58 23.28 19.28
CA SER A 372 -32.55 24.66 19.73
C SER A 372 -33.86 25.02 20.44
N SER A 373 -33.73 25.82 21.49
CA SER A 373 -34.84 26.52 22.11
C SER A 373 -34.53 28.01 22.00
N ASP A 374 -34.90 28.60 20.87
CA ASP A 374 -34.89 30.04 20.70
C ASP A 374 -36.19 30.63 21.27
N PRO A 375 -36.16 31.32 22.42
CA PRO A 375 -37.34 31.89 23.05
C PRO A 375 -37.91 33.10 22.28
N ASP A 376 -37.16 33.67 21.34
CA ASP A 376 -37.56 34.83 20.56
C ASP A 376 -37.98 34.47 19.13
N ARG A 377 -37.93 33.18 18.77
CA ARG A 377 -38.26 32.72 17.43
C ARG A 377 -39.72 33.01 17.08
N LYS A 378 -39.90 33.78 16.01
CA LYS A 378 -41.21 34.17 15.48
C LYS A 378 -41.38 33.71 14.04
N LEU A 379 -42.60 33.33 13.69
CA LEU A 379 -43.04 33.06 12.32
C LEU A 379 -44.03 34.14 11.87
N SER A 380 -43.89 34.63 10.65
CA SER A 380 -44.84 35.59 10.04
C SER A 380 -45.12 35.23 8.59
N LEU A 381 -46.00 34.27 8.37
CA LEU A 381 -46.54 33.90 7.05
C LEU A 381 -47.60 34.90 6.57
N ALA A 382 -48.37 35.46 7.50
CA ALA A 382 -49.24 36.61 7.25
C ALA A 382 -48.46 37.90 7.51
N ARG A 383 -48.60 38.89 6.62
CA ARG A 383 -47.86 40.17 6.73
C ARG A 383 -48.25 40.91 8.01
N GLY A 384 -47.24 41.31 8.79
CA GLY A 384 -47.41 42.17 9.98
C GLY A 384 -48.00 41.48 11.20
N LEU A 385 -48.15 40.15 11.18
CA LEU A 385 -48.75 39.39 12.27
C LEU A 385 -47.79 38.27 12.71
N PRO A 386 -46.69 38.57 13.41
CA PRO A 386 -45.79 37.53 13.91
C PRO A 386 -46.47 36.71 15.00
N VAL A 387 -46.19 35.40 15.01
CA VAL A 387 -46.57 34.48 16.08
C VAL A 387 -45.30 33.84 16.65
N TYR A 388 -45.32 33.51 17.94
CA TYR A 388 -44.25 32.75 18.54
C TYR A 388 -44.28 31.32 18.02
N THR A 389 -43.11 30.75 17.76
CA THR A 389 -42.96 29.38 17.23
C THR A 389 -42.03 28.57 18.13
N PRO A 390 -42.57 28.03 19.23
CA PRO A 390 -41.80 27.24 20.19
C PRO A 390 -41.12 26.03 19.53
N ALA A 391 -41.81 25.42 18.57
CA ALA A 391 -41.36 24.22 17.90
C ALA A 391 -41.74 24.18 16.41
N VAL A 392 -40.80 23.74 15.57
CA VAL A 392 -41.02 23.52 14.14
C VAL A 392 -40.10 22.42 13.62
N VAL A 393 -40.69 21.48 12.90
CA VAL A 393 -40.01 20.37 12.23
C VAL A 393 -40.56 20.22 10.82
N LEU A 394 -39.67 20.23 9.85
CA LEU A 394 -39.98 20.20 8.42
C LEU A 394 -39.29 18.98 7.79
N ASP A 395 -39.96 18.32 6.84
CA ASP A 395 -39.38 17.32 5.97
C ASP A 395 -39.00 18.00 4.66
N SER A 396 -37.73 18.41 4.56
CA SER A 396 -37.18 19.13 3.41
C SER A 396 -37.24 18.34 2.11
N ASP A 397 -37.24 17.00 2.17
CA ASP A 397 -37.23 16.17 0.97
C ASP A 397 -38.61 16.16 0.29
N ASN A 398 -39.67 16.34 1.08
CA ASN A 398 -41.06 16.28 0.64
C ASN A 398 -41.78 17.63 0.74
N ASP A 399 -41.06 18.72 1.00
CA ASP A 399 -41.61 20.06 1.26
C ASP A 399 -42.72 20.06 2.33
N ASN A 400 -42.68 19.17 3.32
CA ASN A 400 -43.81 18.92 4.22
C ASN A 400 -43.56 19.42 5.65
N ILE A 401 -44.64 19.73 6.36
CA ILE A 401 -44.59 20.11 7.77
C ILE A 401 -44.85 18.87 8.60
N VAL A 402 -43.86 18.44 9.38
CA VAL A 402 -44.02 17.31 10.31
C VAL A 402 -44.66 17.79 11.61
N TYR A 403 -44.17 18.90 12.15
CA TYR A 403 -44.68 19.55 13.34
C TYR A 403 -44.54 21.07 13.24
N LEU A 404 -45.57 21.82 13.61
CA LEU A 404 -45.51 23.28 13.71
C LEU A 404 -46.40 23.76 14.85
N GLU A 405 -45.81 24.47 15.80
CA GLU A 405 -46.52 25.09 16.91
C GLU A 405 -46.53 26.60 16.75
N MET A 406 -47.72 27.20 16.83
CA MET A 406 -47.94 28.63 16.71
C MET A 406 -48.69 29.15 17.92
N VAL A 407 -48.02 30.00 18.69
CA VAL A 407 -48.56 30.57 19.93
C VAL A 407 -48.65 32.09 19.78
N GLY A 408 -49.81 32.67 20.13
CA GLY A 408 -49.97 34.12 20.13
C GLY A 408 -51.41 34.60 20.15
N HIS A 409 -51.60 35.88 19.82
CA HIS A 409 -52.94 36.47 19.76
C HIS A 409 -53.81 35.75 18.71
N LYS A 410 -55.08 35.49 19.07
CA LYS A 410 -56.03 34.70 18.25
C LYS A 410 -56.09 35.13 16.79
N GLN A 411 -56.08 36.43 16.53
CA GLN A 411 -56.13 36.95 15.15
C GLN A 411 -54.83 36.66 14.38
N ALA A 412 -53.66 36.80 15.01
CA ALA A 412 -52.37 36.55 14.39
C ALA A 412 -52.19 35.06 14.06
N VAL A 413 -52.50 34.17 15.00
CA VAL A 413 -52.42 32.71 14.78
C VAL A 413 -53.37 32.27 13.66
N ARG A 414 -54.64 32.74 13.66
CA ARG A 414 -55.58 32.40 12.59
C ARG A 414 -55.17 32.95 11.22
N ALA A 415 -54.55 34.13 11.17
CA ALA A 415 -54.05 34.70 9.91
C ALA A 415 -52.87 33.91 9.35
N ASN A 416 -51.88 33.55 10.18
CA ASN A 416 -50.76 32.71 9.77
C ASN A 416 -51.21 31.31 9.35
N TRP A 417 -52.14 30.74 10.10
CA TRP A 417 -52.79 29.48 9.76
C TRP A 417 -53.47 29.53 8.38
N ALA A 418 -54.28 30.55 8.12
CA ALA A 418 -54.95 30.72 6.83
C ALA A 418 -53.93 30.93 5.70
N ALA A 419 -52.86 31.68 5.96
CA ALA A 419 -51.78 31.89 4.99
C ALA A 419 -51.05 30.57 4.65
N LEU A 420 -50.87 29.70 5.63
CA LEU A 420 -50.28 28.38 5.46
C LEU A 420 -51.19 27.43 4.67
N ALA A 421 -52.49 27.38 5.01
CA ALA A 421 -53.48 26.53 4.36
C ALA A 421 -53.91 26.98 2.95
N ALA A 422 -53.39 28.10 2.44
CA ALA A 422 -53.80 28.70 1.17
C ALA A 422 -53.33 27.95 -0.10
N LYS A 423 -52.92 26.68 0.00
CA LYS A 423 -52.36 25.86 -1.10
C LYS A 423 -51.27 26.57 -1.91
N LYS A 424 -50.40 27.29 -1.21
CA LYS A 424 -49.26 28.03 -1.79
C LYS A 424 -47.98 27.59 -1.12
N VAL A 425 -46.90 27.58 -1.88
CA VAL A 425 -45.55 27.39 -1.34
C VAL A 425 -45.24 28.53 -0.36
N ARG A 426 -44.77 28.16 0.82
CA ARG A 426 -44.29 29.07 1.86
C ARG A 426 -42.84 28.74 2.19
N TRP A 427 -42.20 29.67 2.89
CA TRP A 427 -40.84 29.52 3.36
C TRP A 427 -40.81 29.69 4.86
N ILE A 428 -40.26 28.71 5.57
CA ILE A 428 -40.10 28.72 7.03
C ILE A 428 -38.63 28.44 7.32
N GLY A 429 -37.93 29.41 7.93
CA GLY A 429 -36.49 29.25 8.22
C GLY A 429 -35.62 28.99 6.98
N GLY A 430 -36.01 29.53 5.82
CA GLY A 430 -35.32 29.30 4.54
C GLY A 430 -35.64 27.96 3.88
N GLN A 431 -36.49 27.12 4.48
CA GLN A 431 -36.95 25.86 3.90
C GLN A 431 -38.29 26.02 3.21
N ARG A 432 -38.40 25.41 2.03
CA ARG A 432 -39.63 25.38 1.24
C ARG A 432 -40.64 24.45 1.90
N VAL A 433 -41.87 24.90 2.04
CA VAL A 433 -42.98 24.10 2.59
C VAL A 433 -44.23 24.27 1.74
N TYR A 434 -44.98 23.20 1.58
CA TYR A 434 -46.25 23.15 0.88
C TYR A 434 -47.27 22.37 1.70
N LEU A 435 -48.45 22.95 1.88
CA LEU A 435 -49.54 22.34 2.64
C LEU A 435 -50.77 22.23 1.72
N ASP A 436 -51.09 21.01 1.28
CA ASP A 436 -52.32 20.74 0.50
C ASP A 436 -53.53 20.56 1.43
N GLY A 437 -53.93 21.65 2.07
CA GLY A 437 -55.02 21.64 3.05
C GLY A 437 -54.68 20.81 4.30
N MET A 438 -55.69 20.16 4.88
CA MET A 438 -55.59 19.47 6.18
C MET A 438 -55.66 17.95 6.09
N LYS A 439 -55.53 17.39 4.89
CA LYS A 439 -55.72 15.95 4.68
C LYS A 439 -54.67 15.13 5.42
N GLU A 440 -53.43 15.61 5.43
CA GLU A 440 -52.28 14.90 5.99
C GLU A 440 -51.94 15.33 7.42
N HIS A 441 -52.72 16.23 8.04
CA HIS A 441 -52.39 16.82 9.33
C HIS A 441 -53.55 16.83 10.31
N VAL A 442 -53.20 16.73 11.59
CA VAL A 442 -54.07 16.93 12.73
C VAL A 442 -53.78 18.31 13.31
N LEU A 443 -54.83 19.09 13.54
CA LEU A 443 -54.73 20.38 14.20
C LEU A 443 -55.26 20.30 15.62
N VAL A 444 -54.37 20.51 16.58
CA VAL A 444 -54.71 20.62 18.00
C VAL A 444 -54.77 22.11 18.35
N ARG A 445 -55.75 22.50 19.15
CA ARG A 445 -55.98 23.90 19.54
C ARG A 445 -56.23 23.98 21.03
N ALA A 446 -55.57 24.92 21.69
CA ALA A 446 -55.82 25.27 23.08
C ALA A 446 -55.93 26.79 23.25
N SER A 447 -56.76 27.20 24.21
CA SER A 447 -56.80 28.59 24.69
C SER A 447 -55.92 28.70 25.93
N LEU A 448 -55.02 29.67 25.95
CA LEU A 448 -54.11 29.90 27.07
C LEU A 448 -54.72 30.89 28.09
N PRO A 449 -54.34 30.82 29.38
CA PRO A 449 -54.87 31.72 30.42
C PRO A 449 -54.69 33.22 30.14
N CYS A 450 -53.67 33.59 29.37
CA CYS A 450 -53.37 34.97 28.97
C CYS A 450 -54.22 35.48 27.78
N GLY A 451 -55.23 34.72 27.33
CA GLY A 451 -56.08 35.06 26.19
C GLY A 451 -55.45 34.78 24.82
N TRP A 452 -54.22 34.24 24.79
CA TRP A 452 -53.59 33.72 23.58
C TRP A 452 -54.17 32.36 23.19
N VAL A 453 -53.87 31.93 21.97
CA VAL A 453 -54.18 30.60 21.48
C VAL A 453 -52.90 29.88 21.09
N ASP A 454 -52.91 28.57 21.27
CA ASP A 454 -51.87 27.65 20.86
C ASP A 454 -52.45 26.70 19.79
N TYR A 455 -51.90 26.79 18.59
CA TYR A 455 -52.28 25.96 17.46
C TYR A 455 -51.09 25.07 17.09
N ILE A 456 -51.27 23.76 17.27
CA ILE A 456 -50.26 22.76 16.94
C ILE A 456 -50.73 21.99 15.71
N LEU A 457 -49.88 21.96 14.70
CA LEU A 457 -50.04 21.16 13.50
C LEU A 457 -49.13 19.95 13.59
N ILE A 458 -49.70 18.74 13.51
CA ILE A 458 -48.96 17.48 13.56
C ILE A 458 -49.29 16.67 12.31
N HIS A 459 -48.28 16.17 11.60
CA HIS A 459 -48.51 15.26 10.48
C HIS A 459 -49.19 13.98 10.98
N LYS A 460 -50.16 13.42 10.24
CA LYS A 460 -50.87 12.19 10.62
C LYS A 460 -49.92 11.01 10.81
N GLN A 461 -48.92 10.91 9.94
CA GLN A 461 -47.84 9.93 10.06
C GLN A 461 -46.87 10.18 11.24
N ALA A 462 -47.06 11.24 12.03
CA ALA A 462 -46.36 11.44 13.31
C ALA A 462 -47.23 11.06 14.53
N SER A 463 -48.42 10.51 14.30
CA SER A 463 -49.38 10.11 15.32
C SER A 463 -49.70 8.63 15.21
N ILE A 464 -49.51 7.89 16.30
CA ILE A 464 -49.84 6.46 16.36
C ILE A 464 -51.31 6.14 16.03
N ARG A 465 -52.23 7.09 16.27
CA ARG A 465 -53.67 6.90 16.04
C ARG A 465 -54.09 7.10 14.59
N GLU A 466 -53.35 7.93 13.85
CA GLU A 466 -53.75 8.41 12.52
C GLU A 466 -52.81 7.93 11.41
N MET A 467 -51.64 7.37 11.77
CA MET A 467 -50.66 6.88 10.81
C MET A 467 -51.23 5.79 9.91
N ASN A 468 -50.78 5.77 8.66
CA ASN A 468 -50.98 4.66 7.75
C ASN A 468 -49.75 3.76 7.87
N PRO A 469 -49.87 2.49 8.31
CA PRO A 469 -48.75 1.57 8.43
C PRO A 469 -47.91 1.38 7.16
N GLU A 470 -48.50 1.61 5.98
CA GLU A 470 -47.84 1.42 4.68
C GLU A 470 -47.08 2.68 4.20
N ALA A 471 -47.20 3.81 4.90
CA ALA A 471 -46.54 5.07 4.53
C ALA A 471 -45.40 5.45 5.49
N PRO A 472 -44.37 6.20 5.03
CA PRO A 472 -43.33 6.73 5.91
C PRO A 472 -43.90 7.45 7.11
N PHE A 473 -43.41 7.09 8.30
CA PHE A 473 -43.84 7.70 9.55
C PHE A 473 -42.74 8.54 10.19
N PHE A 474 -43.16 9.49 11.01
CA PHE A 474 -42.28 10.47 11.63
C PHE A 474 -42.26 10.29 13.14
N LEU A 475 -41.09 10.40 13.73
CA LEU A 475 -40.88 10.35 15.17
C LEU A 475 -40.37 11.70 15.63
N LEU A 476 -41.11 12.36 16.49
CA LEU A 476 -40.64 13.57 17.16
C LEU A 476 -39.72 13.18 18.31
N ASP A 477 -38.58 13.85 18.37
CA ASP A 477 -37.52 13.57 19.33
C ASP A 477 -37.18 14.85 20.09
N ASP A 478 -37.22 14.79 21.41
CA ASP A 478 -36.84 15.89 22.31
C ASP A 478 -35.35 15.84 22.69
N GLY A 479 -34.61 14.87 22.13
CA GLY A 479 -33.19 14.68 22.29
C GLY A 479 -32.79 14.22 23.68
N ARG A 480 -33.75 13.87 24.56
CA ARG A 480 -33.46 13.43 25.93
C ARG A 480 -33.22 11.94 26.01
N GLN A 481 -33.90 11.16 25.17
CA GLN A 481 -33.77 9.72 25.12
C GLN A 481 -32.92 9.28 23.91
N PRO A 482 -32.22 8.13 24.00
CA PRO A 482 -31.44 7.61 22.89
C PRO A 482 -32.32 7.11 21.72
N ILE A 483 -33.56 6.74 22.02
CA ILE A 483 -34.56 6.25 21.06
C ILE A 483 -35.85 7.04 21.33
N PRO A 484 -36.49 7.63 20.30
CA PRO A 484 -37.78 8.27 20.46
C PRO A 484 -38.81 7.30 21.06
N PRO A 485 -39.57 7.68 22.10
CA PRO A 485 -40.49 6.76 22.80
C PRO A 485 -41.54 6.09 21.89
N LEU A 486 -41.93 6.76 20.80
CA LEU A 486 -42.91 6.25 19.84
C LEU A 486 -42.32 5.35 18.75
N PHE A 487 -40.99 5.18 18.69
CA PHE A 487 -40.34 4.37 17.66
C PHE A 487 -40.89 2.94 17.63
N TYR A 488 -40.79 2.24 18.75
CA TYR A 488 -41.22 0.86 18.86
C TYR A 488 -42.72 0.67 18.56
N PRO A 489 -43.65 1.39 19.23
CA PRO A 489 -45.06 1.14 19.00
C PRO A 489 -45.53 1.53 17.59
N MET A 490 -44.93 2.55 16.96
CA MET A 490 -45.25 2.89 15.57
C MET A 490 -44.64 1.88 14.58
N LEU A 491 -43.39 1.46 14.78
CA LEU A 491 -42.77 0.44 13.92
C LEU A 491 -43.55 -0.87 14.00
N ASN A 492 -43.96 -1.30 15.20
CA ASN A 492 -44.70 -2.55 15.39
C ASN A 492 -46.06 -2.53 14.68
N ASN A 493 -46.68 -1.37 14.48
CA ASN A 493 -47.89 -1.23 13.67
C ASN A 493 -47.62 -1.39 12.16
N CYS A 494 -46.40 -1.09 11.70
CA CYS A 494 -45.96 -1.25 10.31
C CYS A 494 -45.49 -2.68 9.95
N LEU A 495 -45.11 -3.49 10.95
CA LEU A 495 -44.58 -4.83 10.71
C LEU A 495 -45.70 -5.86 10.63
N ALA A 496 -45.57 -6.80 9.68
CA ALA A 496 -46.49 -7.92 9.55
C ALA A 496 -46.41 -8.90 10.73
N VAL A 497 -45.21 -9.02 11.33
CA VAL A 497 -44.96 -9.85 12.51
C VAL A 497 -44.56 -8.95 13.67
N PRO A 498 -45.32 -8.94 14.77
CA PRO A 498 -44.96 -8.15 15.95
C PRO A 498 -43.60 -8.57 16.51
N VAL A 499 -42.78 -7.58 16.87
CA VAL A 499 -41.48 -7.77 17.51
C VAL A 499 -41.58 -7.43 19.00
N LEU A 500 -40.69 -7.97 19.84
CA LEU A 500 -40.69 -7.64 21.28
C LEU A 500 -40.06 -6.26 21.53
N ALA A 501 -40.49 -5.58 22.60
CA ALA A 501 -39.98 -4.24 22.96
C ALA A 501 -38.46 -4.21 23.17
N GLU A 502 -37.89 -5.32 23.63
CA GLU A 502 -36.45 -5.52 23.84
C GLU A 502 -35.64 -5.37 22.55
N TRP A 503 -36.26 -5.57 21.38
CA TRP A 503 -35.64 -5.40 20.07
C TRP A 503 -35.51 -3.94 19.63
N ALA A 504 -36.15 -2.98 20.33
CA ALA A 504 -36.18 -1.59 19.92
C ALA A 504 -34.77 -1.00 19.71
N GLY A 505 -33.82 -1.32 20.61
CA GLY A 505 -32.42 -0.87 20.46
C GLY A 505 -31.76 -1.42 19.20
N TYR A 506 -31.84 -2.74 19.00
CA TYR A 506 -31.27 -3.41 17.84
C TYR A 506 -31.89 -2.91 16.51
N LEU A 507 -33.21 -2.75 16.46
CA LEU A 507 -33.94 -2.27 15.29
C LEU A 507 -33.63 -0.80 15.00
N TRP A 508 -33.50 0.03 16.02
CA TRP A 508 -33.11 1.44 15.86
C TRP A 508 -31.72 1.55 15.20
N GLU A 509 -30.72 0.85 15.74
CA GLU A 509 -29.36 0.86 15.21
C GLU A 509 -29.28 0.35 13.77
N ASN A 510 -29.86 -0.83 13.51
CA ASN A 510 -29.78 -1.44 12.19
C ASN A 510 -30.65 -0.71 11.16
N GLY A 511 -31.80 -0.17 11.59
CA GLY A 511 -32.63 0.68 10.76
C GLY A 511 -31.89 1.92 10.31
N ARG A 512 -31.11 2.56 11.19
CA ARG A 512 -30.23 3.67 10.83
C ARG A 512 -29.10 3.25 9.90
N ALA A 513 -28.41 2.15 10.20
CA ALA A 513 -27.31 1.63 9.39
C ALA A 513 -27.75 1.32 7.95
N ARG A 514 -28.99 0.80 7.78
CA ARG A 514 -29.60 0.50 6.47
C ARG A 514 -30.38 1.67 5.87
N ARG A 515 -30.33 2.86 6.48
CA ARG A 515 -31.07 4.07 6.06
C ARG A 515 -32.60 3.90 6.00
N LEU A 516 -33.15 2.93 6.74
CA LEU A 516 -34.59 2.81 7.00
C LEU A 516 -35.08 3.90 7.97
N ILE A 517 -34.18 4.41 8.81
CA ILE A 517 -34.42 5.53 9.71
C ILE A 517 -33.49 6.67 9.31
N THR A 518 -34.04 7.82 8.96
CA THR A 518 -33.29 9.00 8.53
C THR A 518 -33.62 10.19 9.41
N LEU A 519 -32.60 10.88 9.91
CA LEU A 519 -32.79 12.10 10.68
C LEU A 519 -33.13 13.27 9.74
N LEU A 520 -34.25 13.95 9.99
CA LEU A 520 -34.66 15.11 9.22
C LEU A 520 -33.83 16.34 9.59
N ASN A 521 -33.61 17.24 8.63
CA ASN A 521 -32.85 18.49 8.80
C ASN A 521 -31.49 18.32 9.49
N LYS A 522 -30.83 17.16 9.31
CA LYS A 522 -29.56 16.83 9.98
C LYS A 522 -29.62 16.96 11.50
N GLY A 523 -30.80 16.76 12.09
CA GLY A 523 -31.05 16.85 13.53
C GLY A 523 -31.22 18.27 14.05
N GLU A 524 -31.19 19.27 13.17
CA GLU A 524 -31.42 20.67 13.53
C GLU A 524 -32.93 20.90 13.64
N GLY A 525 -33.38 21.08 14.86
CA GLY A 525 -34.78 21.22 15.18
C GLY A 525 -35.01 22.37 16.16
N GLN A 526 -36.11 23.08 16.02
CA GLN A 526 -36.59 23.99 17.06
C GLN A 526 -37.60 23.23 17.90
N GLY A 527 -37.34 23.12 19.21
CA GLY A 527 -38.19 22.41 20.16
C GLY A 527 -38.14 20.88 20.04
N TYR A 528 -38.22 20.35 18.82
CA TYR A 528 -38.07 18.92 18.50
C TYR A 528 -37.16 18.73 17.29
N ALA A 529 -36.45 17.60 17.25
CA ALA A 529 -35.96 17.01 16.01
C ALA A 529 -36.99 15.98 15.51
N ALA A 530 -36.80 15.47 14.30
CA ALA A 530 -37.60 14.35 13.85
C ALA A 530 -36.82 13.35 13.03
N TRP A 531 -37.27 12.11 13.10
CA TRP A 531 -36.79 11.01 12.28
C TRP A 531 -37.89 10.58 11.32
N ARG A 532 -37.53 10.29 10.07
CA ARG A 532 -38.39 9.62 9.10
C ARG A 532 -38.05 8.14 9.11
N VAL A 533 -39.04 7.29 9.31
CA VAL A 533 -38.93 5.83 9.27
C VAL A 533 -39.67 5.31 8.05
N LEU A 534 -38.98 4.52 7.24
CA LEU A 534 -39.55 3.87 6.06
C LEU A 534 -40.23 2.56 6.45
N PRO A 535 -41.52 2.34 6.11
CA PRO A 535 -42.19 1.06 6.27
C PRO A 535 -41.77 0.14 5.12
N ALA A 536 -40.55 -0.40 5.22
CA ALA A 536 -40.01 -1.36 4.27
C ALA A 536 -40.09 -2.76 4.90
N PRO A 537 -41.25 -3.45 4.86
CA PRO A 537 -41.47 -4.68 5.62
C PRO A 537 -40.43 -5.76 5.33
N ASP A 538 -40.05 -5.93 4.05
CA ASP A 538 -39.03 -6.90 3.65
C ASP A 538 -37.64 -6.57 4.21
N GLU A 539 -37.27 -5.29 4.21
CA GLU A 539 -35.97 -4.85 4.75
C GLU A 539 -35.93 -4.95 6.27
N TRP A 540 -37.02 -4.58 6.95
CA TRP A 540 -37.15 -4.79 8.39
C TRP A 540 -37.16 -6.27 8.77
N GLN A 541 -37.78 -7.13 7.96
CA GLN A 541 -37.74 -8.58 8.15
C GLN A 541 -36.32 -9.12 8.03
N LYS A 542 -35.52 -8.65 7.05
CA LYS A 542 -34.10 -9.00 6.96
C LYS A 542 -33.32 -8.57 8.21
N VAL A 543 -33.56 -7.36 8.71
CA VAL A 543 -32.93 -6.88 9.96
C VAL A 543 -33.24 -7.83 11.12
N VAL A 544 -34.50 -8.23 11.29
CA VAL A 544 -34.93 -9.16 12.34
C VAL A 544 -34.28 -10.54 12.15
N GLN A 545 -34.28 -11.09 10.93
CA GLN A 545 -33.65 -12.38 10.63
C GLN A 545 -32.15 -12.39 10.93
N ASP A 546 -31.44 -11.31 10.62
CA ASP A 546 -30.02 -11.18 10.91
C ASP A 546 -29.76 -11.08 12.42
N GLY A 547 -30.68 -10.47 13.17
CA GLY A 547 -30.63 -10.41 14.64
C GLY A 547 -30.80 -11.79 15.26
N LEU A 548 -31.78 -12.55 14.79
CA LEU A 548 -32.04 -13.92 15.26
C LEU A 548 -30.85 -14.84 14.99
N LYS A 549 -30.21 -14.72 13.82
CA LYS A 549 -28.98 -15.48 13.50
C LYS A 549 -27.80 -15.13 14.40
N SER A 550 -27.78 -13.91 14.93
CA SER A 550 -26.70 -13.39 15.76
C SER A 550 -26.93 -13.63 17.27
N ASN A 551 -27.93 -14.45 17.65
CA ASN A 551 -28.33 -14.71 19.04
C ASN A 551 -28.66 -13.42 19.83
N LYS A 552 -29.27 -12.43 19.15
CA LYS A 552 -29.85 -11.25 19.80
C LYS A 552 -31.27 -11.48 20.26
#